data_AF-A0A800N7U1-F1
#
_entry.id   AF-A0A800N7U1-F1
#
_cell.length_a   1.000
_cell.length_b   1.000
_cell.length_c   1.000
_cell.angle_alpha   90.00
_cell.angle_beta   90.00
_cell.angle_gamma   90.00
#
_symmetry.space_group_name_H-M   'P 1'
#
loop_
_entity.id
_entity.type
_entity.pdbx_description
1 polymer ?
#
loop_
_entity_poly.entity_id
_entity_poly.type
_entity_poly.pdbx_seq_one_letter_code
_entity_poly.pdbx_strand_id
1 'polypeptide(L)'
;MGYFYVINYDEIQFIVDGDSTTEGYFKNIGQTRRYGVETGSSIEYRSLFSTMDDWQVTLNYTYLRAQYLDSYSIHDPRVGADDLGSVSVNPGDRMTGMPEHMVKASLGVSLWAQWDLTLDG
;
A
#
# COMPACT_ATOMS: atom_id res chain seq x y z
N MET A 1 3.73 14.49 -9.85
CA MET A 1 4.48 13.23 -10.02
C MET A 1 5.67 13.24 -9.08
N GLY A 2 5.93 12.14 -8.41
CA GLY A 2 7.04 11.95 -7.49
C GLY A 2 7.69 10.59 -7.67
N TYR A 3 8.96 10.49 -7.30
CA TYR A 3 9.70 9.24 -7.18
C TYR A 3 10.22 9.15 -5.76
N PHE A 4 10.18 7.95 -5.18
CA PHE A 4 10.74 7.69 -3.86
C PHE A 4 11.60 6.43 -3.86
N TYR A 5 12.60 6.45 -3.00
CA TYR A 5 13.52 5.36 -2.76
C TYR A 5 13.92 5.37 -1.28
N VAL A 6 13.65 4.27 -0.59
CA VAL A 6 13.87 4.12 0.85
C VAL A 6 14.54 2.78 1.10
N ILE A 7 15.61 2.82 1.90
CA ILE A 7 16.23 1.63 2.48
C ILE A 7 15.95 1.68 3.98
N ASN A 8 15.38 0.62 4.53
CA ASN A 8 15.27 0.45 5.97
C ASN A 8 16.37 -0.50 6.44
N TYR A 9 16.99 -0.12 7.54
CA TYR A 9 17.96 -0.96 8.26
C TYR A 9 17.25 -1.44 9.52
N ASP A 10 17.43 -2.72 9.84
CA ASP A 10 16.90 -3.37 11.03
C ASP A 10 15.35 -3.36 11.13
N GLU A 11 14.67 -3.79 10.07
CA GLU A 11 13.21 -3.84 10.05
C GLU A 11 12.64 -4.80 11.10
N ILE A 12 11.69 -4.35 11.92
CA ILE A 12 11.07 -5.19 12.96
C ILE A 12 9.98 -6.04 12.35
N GLN A 13 10.13 -7.36 12.43
CA GLN A 13 9.16 -8.33 11.96
C GLN A 13 8.76 -9.29 13.08
N PHE A 14 7.48 -9.69 13.08
CA PHE A 14 7.00 -10.76 13.95
C PHE A 14 7.45 -12.11 13.40
N ILE A 15 8.17 -12.87 14.23
CA ILE A 15 8.60 -14.24 13.97
C ILE A 15 7.74 -15.16 14.81
N VAL A 16 7.05 -16.09 14.16
CA VAL A 16 6.30 -17.16 14.82
C VAL A 16 7.29 -18.12 15.46
N ASP A 17 7.15 -18.35 16.76
CA ASP A 17 7.96 -19.26 17.57
C ASP A 17 7.08 -19.83 18.68
N GLY A 18 6.47 -20.98 18.41
CA GLY A 18 5.44 -21.61 19.24
C GLY A 18 4.53 -22.52 18.42
N ASP A 19 3.48 -23.05 19.04
CA ASP A 19 2.54 -24.00 18.40
C ASP A 19 1.36 -23.28 17.71
N SER A 20 1.33 -21.95 17.76
CA SER A 20 0.29 -21.10 17.16
C SER A 20 0.91 -19.94 16.37
N THR A 21 0.23 -19.50 15.31
CA THR A 21 0.61 -18.31 14.51
C THR A 21 0.56 -17.00 15.29
N THR A 22 -0.01 -17.02 16.51
CA THR A 22 -0.06 -15.88 17.43
C THR A 22 1.05 -15.90 18.49
N GLU A 23 1.80 -16.99 18.59
CA GLU A 23 2.90 -17.15 19.53
C GLU A 23 4.23 -16.86 18.82
N GLY A 24 5.01 -15.95 19.39
CA GLY A 24 6.24 -15.50 18.75
C GLY A 24 6.82 -14.25 19.36
N TYR A 25 7.82 -13.69 18.70
CA TYR A 25 8.54 -12.50 19.15
C TYR A 25 8.88 -11.58 17.97
N PHE A 26 9.15 -10.31 18.30
CA PHE A 26 9.63 -9.35 17.32
C PHE A 26 11.15 -9.41 17.19
N LYS A 27 11.64 -9.42 15.96
CA LYS A 27 13.06 -9.43 15.63
C LYS A 27 13.39 -8.41 14.55
N ASN A 28 14.55 -7.79 14.66
CA ASN A 28 15.10 -6.94 13.61
C ASN A 28 15.67 -7.85 12.50
N ILE A 29 15.02 -7.86 11.34
CA ILE A 29 15.30 -8.69 10.17
C ILE A 29 15.99 -7.84 9.08
N GLY A 30 17.17 -7.32 9.43
CA GLY A 30 18.07 -6.49 8.61
C GLY A 30 17.39 -5.61 7.55
N GLN A 31 17.82 -5.70 6.28
CA GLN A 31 17.56 -4.64 5.32
C GLN A 31 16.40 -4.93 4.36
N THR A 32 15.61 -3.88 4.08
CA THR A 32 14.59 -3.87 3.04
C THR A 32 14.66 -2.62 2.20
N ARG A 33 14.12 -2.71 0.99
CA ARG A 33 14.06 -1.61 0.03
C ARG A 33 12.65 -1.39 -0.45
N ARG A 34 12.20 -0.14 -0.39
CA ARG A 34 10.91 0.32 -0.91
C ARG A 34 11.15 1.46 -1.87
N TYR A 35 10.71 1.29 -3.11
CA TYR A 35 10.85 2.34 -4.12
C TYR A 35 9.64 2.36 -5.03
N GLY A 36 9.41 3.49 -5.67
CA GLY A 36 8.19 3.65 -6.44
C GLY A 36 8.02 5.02 -7.05
N VAL A 37 6.92 5.14 -7.77
CA VAL A 37 6.47 6.42 -8.35
C VAL A 37 5.04 6.67 -7.92
N GLU A 38 4.74 7.94 -7.70
CA GLU A 38 3.39 8.39 -7.42
C GLU A 38 3.00 9.50 -8.40
N THR A 39 1.75 9.47 -8.82
CA THR A 39 1.16 10.52 -9.61
C THR A 39 -0.27 10.77 -9.18
N GLY A 40 -0.64 12.04 -9.18
CA GLY A 40 -1.98 12.49 -8.87
C GLY A 40 -2.36 13.60 -9.83
N SER A 41 -3.61 13.60 -10.23
CA SER A 41 -4.24 14.67 -10.99
C SER A 41 -5.60 14.97 -10.38
N SER A 42 -5.92 16.25 -10.24
CA SER A 42 -7.25 16.71 -9.85
C SER A 42 -7.71 17.75 -10.87
N ILE A 43 -8.96 17.64 -11.29
CA ILE A 43 -9.57 18.52 -12.28
C ILE A 43 -10.90 19.01 -11.73
N GLU A 44 -11.12 20.31 -11.81
CA GLU A 44 -12.38 20.97 -11.46
C GLU A 44 -13.06 21.45 -12.74
N TYR A 45 -14.33 21.10 -12.92
CA TYR A 45 -15.17 21.56 -14.02
C TYR A 45 -16.37 22.31 -13.46
N ARG A 46 -16.41 23.62 -13.71
CA ARG A 46 -17.51 24.45 -13.28
C ARG A 46 -18.65 24.41 -14.26
N SER A 47 -19.87 24.36 -13.74
CA SER A 47 -21.11 24.40 -14.50
C SER A 47 -21.12 23.44 -15.70
N LEU A 48 -20.71 22.19 -15.48
CA LEU A 48 -20.47 21.23 -16.56
C LEU A 48 -21.76 20.85 -17.29
N PHE A 49 -22.84 20.65 -16.54
CA PHE A 49 -24.16 20.28 -17.10
C PHE A 49 -25.23 21.37 -16.88
N SER A 50 -25.07 22.23 -15.89
CA SER A 50 -25.98 23.32 -15.51
C SER A 50 -25.18 24.46 -14.85
N THR A 51 -25.81 25.60 -14.58
CA THR A 51 -25.18 26.73 -13.85
C THR A 51 -25.02 26.46 -12.34
N MET A 52 -25.43 25.29 -11.89
CA MET A 52 -25.63 24.95 -10.48
C MET A 52 -24.71 23.82 -10.02
N ASP A 53 -23.94 23.19 -10.91
CA ASP A 53 -23.07 22.05 -10.61
C ASP A 53 -21.60 22.35 -10.88
N ASP A 54 -20.75 22.20 -9.86
CA ASP A 54 -19.31 22.24 -10.00
C ASP A 54 -18.74 20.85 -9.67
N TRP A 55 -18.10 20.22 -10.65
CA TRP A 55 -17.59 18.86 -10.55
C TRP A 55 -16.12 18.85 -10.21
N GLN A 56 -15.70 17.90 -9.38
CA GLN A 56 -14.31 17.63 -9.08
C GLN A 56 -13.99 16.16 -9.35
N VAL A 57 -12.94 15.91 -10.12
CA VAL A 57 -12.45 14.55 -10.38
C VAL A 57 -11.01 14.47 -9.91
N THR A 58 -10.70 13.51 -9.04
CA THR A 58 -9.32 13.24 -8.63
C THR A 58 -8.96 11.80 -8.97
N LEU A 59 -7.75 11.62 -9.50
CA LEU A 59 -7.18 10.30 -9.81
C LEU A 59 -5.75 10.26 -9.30
N ASN A 60 -5.46 9.26 -8.48
CA ASN A 60 -4.13 8.99 -7.94
C ASN A 60 -3.70 7.57 -8.31
N TYR A 61 -2.44 7.43 -8.68
CA TYR A 61 -1.82 6.15 -8.97
C TYR A 61 -0.45 6.07 -8.31
N THR A 62 -0.21 4.98 -7.60
CA THR A 62 1.07 4.67 -6.96
C THR A 62 1.55 3.32 -7.42
N TYR A 63 2.77 3.29 -7.93
CA TYR A 63 3.54 2.07 -8.10
C TYR A 63 4.53 1.93 -6.95
N LEU A 64 4.50 0.82 -6.22
CA LEU A 64 5.37 0.54 -5.08
C LEU A 64 6.00 -0.85 -5.24
N ARG A 65 7.32 -0.93 -5.31
CA ARG A 65 8.04 -2.20 -5.15
C ARG A 65 8.75 -2.25 -3.80
N ALA A 66 8.35 -3.22 -3.00
CA ALA A 66 8.93 -3.51 -1.69
C ALA A 66 9.66 -4.87 -1.74
N GLN A 67 10.94 -4.89 -1.38
CA GLN A 67 11.80 -6.08 -1.48
C GLN A 67 12.66 -6.28 -0.24
N TYR A 68 12.94 -7.55 0.07
CA TYR A 68 13.99 -7.94 1.02
C TYR A 68 15.37 -7.74 0.39
N LEU A 69 16.35 -7.31 1.18
CA LEU A 69 17.75 -7.19 0.72
C LEU A 69 18.66 -8.28 1.28
N ASP A 70 18.25 -8.97 2.35
CA ASP A 70 18.95 -10.16 2.84
C ASP A 70 18.00 -11.36 2.96
N SER A 71 18.57 -12.53 3.23
CA SER A 71 17.80 -13.77 3.42
C SER A 71 17.29 -13.91 4.85
N TYR A 72 16.00 -14.17 5.00
CA TYR A 72 15.33 -14.36 6.29
C TYR A 72 14.30 -15.46 6.22
N SER A 73 13.96 -16.06 7.36
CA SER A 73 12.77 -16.91 7.48
C SER A 73 11.63 -16.06 8.00
N ILE A 74 10.54 -15.98 7.24
CA ILE A 74 9.32 -15.24 7.62
C ILE A 74 8.15 -16.22 7.68
N HIS A 75 7.12 -15.86 8.45
CA HIS A 75 5.87 -16.60 8.43
C HIS A 75 5.07 -16.26 7.16
N ASP A 76 4.60 -17.27 6.42
CA ASP A 76 3.68 -17.09 5.30
C ASP A 76 2.23 -17.23 5.80
N PRO A 77 1.44 -16.13 5.83
CA PRO A 77 0.05 -16.17 6.30
C PRO A 77 -0.88 -16.99 5.41
N ARG A 78 -0.41 -17.50 4.26
CA ARG A 78 -1.17 -18.39 3.37
C ARG A 78 -1.02 -19.86 3.74
N VAL A 79 -0.02 -20.21 4.54
CA VAL A 79 0.19 -21.57 5.03
C VAL A 79 -0.64 -21.74 6.31
N GLY A 80 -1.45 -22.80 6.38
CA GLY A 80 -2.40 -23.03 7.48
C GLY A 80 -1.71 -23.31 8.81
N ALA A 81 -2.45 -23.18 9.91
CA ALA A 81 -1.92 -23.30 11.29
C ALA A 81 -1.23 -24.64 11.62
N ASP A 82 -1.51 -25.71 10.86
CA ASP A 82 -0.91 -27.03 11.05
C ASP A 82 0.56 -27.12 10.57
N ASP A 83 0.98 -26.17 9.73
CA ASP A 83 2.34 -26.01 9.27
C ASP A 83 2.74 -24.57 9.59
N LEU A 84 3.49 -24.37 10.67
CA LEU A 84 3.92 -23.04 11.15
C LEU A 84 4.70 -22.23 10.10
N GLY A 85 4.97 -22.85 8.94
CA GLY A 85 4.86 -22.17 7.66
C GLY A 85 5.92 -21.11 7.47
N SER A 86 7.13 -21.41 7.95
CA SER A 86 8.26 -20.51 7.78
C SER A 86 8.78 -20.63 6.35
N VAL A 87 8.63 -19.56 5.57
CA VAL A 87 9.16 -19.46 4.22
C VAL A 87 10.46 -18.67 4.26
N SER A 88 11.49 -19.23 3.64
CA SER A 88 12.74 -18.50 3.42
C SER A 88 12.56 -17.51 2.28
N VAL A 89 12.79 -16.23 2.57
CA VAL A 89 12.92 -15.17 1.57
C VAL A 89 14.39 -14.94 1.25
N ASN A 90 14.64 -14.52 0.02
CA ASN A 90 15.95 -14.20 -0.51
C ASN A 90 16.03 -12.73 -0.91
N PRO A 91 17.26 -12.19 -1.06
CA PRO A 91 17.46 -10.86 -1.62
C PRO A 91 16.72 -10.69 -2.95
N GLY A 92 15.88 -9.66 -3.03
CA GLY A 92 15.06 -9.35 -4.20
C GLY A 92 13.63 -9.89 -4.14
N ASP A 93 13.32 -10.81 -3.23
CA ASP A 93 11.96 -11.30 -3.03
C ASP A 93 11.04 -10.17 -2.58
N ARG A 94 9.81 -10.20 -3.07
CA ARG A 94 8.80 -9.17 -2.81
C ARG A 94 8.21 -9.33 -1.41
N MET A 95 8.03 -8.21 -0.73
CA MET A 95 7.31 -8.16 0.54
C MET A 95 5.81 -8.40 0.33
N THR A 96 5.24 -9.34 1.08
CA THR A 96 3.81 -9.63 1.09
C THR A 96 3.03 -8.53 1.83
N GLY A 97 1.72 -8.42 1.56
CA GLY A 97 0.87 -7.40 2.21
C GLY A 97 1.01 -5.97 1.65
N MET A 98 1.95 -5.73 0.73
CA MET A 98 2.12 -4.43 0.06
C MET A 98 1.70 -4.54 -1.42
N PRO A 99 0.57 -3.92 -1.83
CA PRO A 99 0.16 -3.88 -3.23
C PRO A 99 1.17 -3.13 -4.09
N GLU A 100 1.48 -3.67 -5.27
CA GLU A 100 2.42 -3.03 -6.20
C GLU A 100 1.78 -1.86 -6.93
N HIS A 101 0.49 -1.96 -7.19
CA HIS A 101 -0.29 -0.98 -7.92
C HIS A 101 -1.46 -0.57 -7.06
N MET A 102 -1.55 0.72 -6.75
CA MET A 102 -2.66 1.31 -6.03
C MET A 102 -3.25 2.41 -6.90
N VAL A 103 -4.56 2.34 -7.13
CA VAL A 103 -5.33 3.39 -7.79
C VAL A 103 -6.33 3.89 -6.77
N LYS A 104 -6.47 5.21 -6.68
CA LYS A 104 -7.56 5.85 -5.95
C LYS A 104 -8.22 6.88 -6.84
N ALA A 105 -9.54 6.89 -6.87
CA ALA A 105 -10.31 7.83 -7.65
C ALA A 105 -11.43 8.44 -6.81
N SER A 106 -11.68 9.72 -7.01
CA SER A 106 -12.82 10.38 -6.41
C SER A 106 -13.57 11.25 -7.41
N LEU A 107 -14.88 11.29 -7.25
CA LEU A 107 -15.81 12.11 -8.03
C LEU A 107 -16.68 12.89 -7.06
N GLY A 108 -16.53 14.21 -7.08
CA GLY A 108 -17.29 15.16 -6.29
C GLY A 108 -18.17 16.04 -7.16
N VAL A 109 -19.30 16.49 -6.62
CA VAL A 109 -20.13 17.55 -7.20
C VAL A 109 -20.63 18.48 -6.10
N SER A 110 -20.47 19.78 -6.32
CA SER A 110 -21.09 20.84 -5.52
C SER A 110 -22.32 21.36 -6.24
N LEU A 111 -23.48 21.36 -5.57
CA LEU A 111 -24.75 21.83 -6.10
C LEU A 111 -25.20 23.12 -5.40
N TRP A 112 -25.50 24.16 -6.18
CA TRP A 112 -25.91 25.50 -5.72
C TRP A 112 -24.93 26.17 -4.74
N ALA A 113 -23.67 25.70 -4.70
CA ALA A 113 -22.69 26.05 -3.66
C ALA A 113 -23.18 25.82 -2.22
N GLN A 114 -24.16 24.93 -2.03
CA GLN A 114 -24.79 24.64 -0.74
C GLN A 114 -24.70 23.16 -0.35
N TRP A 115 -24.55 22.27 -1.34
CA TRP A 115 -24.54 20.83 -1.14
C TRP A 115 -23.31 20.22 -1.81
N ASP A 116 -22.56 19.41 -1.08
CA ASP A 116 -21.42 18.67 -1.63
C ASP A 116 -21.66 17.16 -1.52
N LEU A 117 -21.49 16.45 -2.62
CA LEU A 117 -21.55 15.00 -2.67
C LEU A 117 -20.25 14.47 -3.26
N THR A 118 -19.62 13.49 -2.60
CA THR A 118 -18.38 12.85 -3.09
C THR A 118 -18.49 11.34 -3.01
N LEU A 119 -18.02 10.67 -4.06
CA LEU A 119 -17.82 9.24 -4.15
C LEU A 119 -16.31 8.96 -4.24
N ASP A 120 -15.81 8.09 -3.37
CA ASP A 120 -14.40 7.68 -3.30
C ASP A 120 -14.24 6.18 -3.57
N GLY A 121 -13.12 5.80 -4.19
CA GLY A 121 -12.73 4.42 -4.48
C GLY A 121 -11.23 4.22 -4.63
#